data_AF-A0A9P1MCI8-F1
#
_entry.id   AF-A0A9P1MCI8-F1
#
_cell.length_a   1.000
_cell.length_b   1.000
_cell.length_c   1.000
_cell.angle_alpha   90.00
_cell.angle_beta   90.00
_cell.angle_gamma   90.00
#
_symmetry.space_group_name_H-M   'P 1'
#
loop_
_entity.id
_entity.type
_entity.pdbx_description
1 polymer ?
#
loop_
_entity_poly.entity_id
_entity_poly.type
_entity_poly.pdbx_seq_one_letter_code
_entity_poly.pdbx_strand_id
1 'polypeptide(L)'
;MVKKMHSKNWKAPTKTPDGAMLEWSVAEPFDSDAFITIMNVIHGRNSRVPGTVDLEALAKMAVVTDYLMCHEAMELVSRTWIESIGSDLPTLLNRDLVLWLLVTSVFKNPVRYRQLTRTAILESEAEVPTLGLPISSKIIGDIEEKRQWWLNDAFTAMYNAADLLRSGSAFATKHAT
;
A
#
# COMPACT_ATOMS: atom_id res chain seq x y z
N MET A 1 -13.56 13.25 -21.13
CA MET A 1 -14.77 12.86 -20.38
C MET A 1 -14.34 12.48 -18.97
N VAL A 2 -14.29 13.44 -18.04
CA VAL A 2 -13.84 13.20 -16.66
C VAL A 2 -15.04 12.68 -15.88
N LYS A 3 -15.02 11.39 -15.54
CA LYS A 3 -16.09 10.72 -14.80
C LYS A 3 -15.92 11.07 -13.31
N LYS A 4 -16.92 11.76 -12.75
CA LYS A 4 -17.05 12.06 -11.32
C LYS A 4 -17.22 10.76 -10.50
N MET A 5 -16.89 10.83 -9.20
CA MET A 5 -17.20 9.92 -8.05
C MET A 5 -16.08 8.92 -7.71
N HIS A 6 -15.64 8.70 -6.45
CA HIS A 6 -16.30 8.76 -5.14
C HIS A 6 -15.39 9.36 -4.05
N SER A 7 -15.65 10.61 -3.65
CA SER A 7 -15.19 11.19 -2.38
C SER A 7 -16.10 12.39 -2.13
N LYS A 8 -16.90 12.35 -1.06
CA LYS A 8 -17.93 13.37 -0.79
C LYS A 8 -17.36 14.73 -0.32
N ASN A 9 -16.05 14.94 -0.31
CA ASN A 9 -15.43 16.09 0.37
C ASN A 9 -14.55 17.00 -0.49
N TRP A 10 -14.48 16.86 -1.82
CA TRP A 10 -13.57 17.72 -2.60
C TRP A 10 -14.30 18.89 -3.30
N LYS A 11 -13.77 20.10 -3.12
CA LYS A 11 -14.29 21.35 -3.73
C LYS A 11 -13.96 21.38 -5.22
N ALA A 12 -14.97 21.62 -6.05
CA ALA A 12 -14.81 21.82 -7.49
C ALA A 12 -13.90 23.04 -7.79
N PRO A 13 -13.23 23.08 -8.96
CA PRO A 13 -12.41 24.21 -9.36
C PRO A 13 -13.22 25.51 -9.36
N THR A 14 -12.66 26.57 -8.80
CA THR A 14 -13.25 27.92 -8.86
C THR A 14 -12.92 28.56 -10.20
N LYS A 15 -13.83 29.36 -10.74
CA LYS A 15 -13.50 30.20 -11.90
C LYS A 15 -12.65 31.36 -11.42
N THR A 16 -11.62 31.71 -12.18
CA THR A 16 -10.90 32.97 -11.98
C THR A 16 -11.86 34.16 -12.11
N PRO A 17 -11.56 35.33 -11.51
CA PRO A 17 -12.43 36.51 -11.57
C PRO A 17 -12.80 36.96 -12.99
N ASP A 18 -11.95 36.64 -13.99
CA ASP A 18 -12.16 36.95 -15.41
C ASP A 18 -12.92 35.85 -16.17
N GLY A 19 -13.26 34.73 -15.53
CA GLY A 19 -14.00 33.61 -16.10
C GLY A 19 -13.26 32.84 -17.20
N ALA A 20 -12.01 33.18 -17.50
CA ALA A 20 -11.23 32.63 -18.61
C ALA A 20 -10.47 31.35 -18.22
N MET A 21 -10.18 31.18 -16.92
CA MET A 21 -9.44 30.04 -16.40
C MET A 21 -10.23 29.33 -15.29
N LEU A 22 -10.10 28.02 -15.25
CA LEU A 22 -10.44 27.24 -14.06
C LEU A 22 -9.24 27.32 -13.14
N GLU A 23 -9.38 28.04 -12.03
CA GLU A 23 -8.43 28.00 -10.93
C GLU A 23 -8.67 26.69 -10.18
N TRP A 24 -7.89 25.68 -10.55
CA TRP A 24 -7.69 24.57 -9.64
C TRP A 24 -6.85 25.13 -8.51
N SER A 25 -7.48 25.46 -7.37
CA SER A 25 -6.73 25.51 -6.13
C SER A 25 -6.27 24.08 -5.90
N VAL A 26 -5.11 23.70 -6.45
CA VAL A 26 -4.39 22.51 -6.04
C VAL A 26 -3.91 22.86 -4.65
N ALA A 27 -4.86 22.91 -3.72
CA ALA A 27 -4.67 23.30 -2.34
C ALA A 27 -3.97 22.12 -1.68
N GLU A 28 -2.66 22.07 -1.90
CA GLU A 28 -1.69 21.48 -0.98
C GLU A 28 -1.74 19.95 -0.70
N PRO A 29 -2.38 19.02 -1.46
CA PRO A 29 -2.35 17.63 -1.04
C PRO A 29 -1.14 16.86 -1.61
N PHE A 30 -0.40 17.43 -2.56
CA PHE A 30 0.66 16.73 -3.28
C PHE A 30 2.00 17.45 -3.18
N ASP A 31 3.05 16.65 -3.03
CA ASP A 31 4.41 17.10 -3.21
C ASP A 31 4.62 17.62 -4.64
N SER A 32 5.16 18.84 -4.77
CA SER A 32 5.28 19.54 -6.05
C SER A 32 6.19 18.79 -7.02
N ASP A 33 7.31 18.25 -6.53
CA ASP A 33 8.29 17.54 -7.34
C ASP A 33 7.73 16.21 -7.84
N ALA A 34 6.98 15.50 -6.98
CA ALA A 34 6.25 14.30 -7.38
C ALA A 34 5.25 14.62 -8.50
N PHE A 35 4.44 15.67 -8.35
CA PHE A 35 3.46 16.06 -9.37
C PHE A 35 4.11 16.43 -10.71
N ILE A 36 5.18 17.25 -10.67
CA ILE A 36 5.94 17.64 -11.86
C ILE A 36 6.53 16.41 -12.56
N THR A 37 7.05 15.45 -11.79
CA THR A 37 7.62 14.22 -12.32
C THR A 37 6.56 13.39 -13.05
N ILE A 38 5.39 13.18 -12.44
CA ILE A 38 4.27 12.47 -13.07
C ILE A 38 3.84 13.17 -14.37
N MET A 39 3.75 14.51 -14.37
CA MET A 39 3.42 15.27 -15.57
C MET A 39 4.46 15.11 -16.68
N ASN A 40 5.76 15.10 -16.34
CA ASN A 40 6.81 14.86 -17.32
C ASN A 40 6.68 13.46 -17.96
N VAL A 41 6.33 12.44 -17.18
CA VAL A 41 6.06 11.09 -17.70
C VAL A 41 4.85 11.09 -18.64
N ILE A 42 3.71 11.63 -18.21
CA ILE A 42 2.47 11.68 -19.02
C ILE A 42 2.69 12.43 -20.35
N HIS A 43 3.49 13.50 -20.34
CA HIS A 43 3.79 14.28 -21.53
C HIS A 43 4.97 13.73 -22.37
N GLY A 44 5.53 12.56 -22.02
CA GLY A 44 6.63 11.94 -22.77
C GLY A 44 7.94 12.73 -22.72
N ARG A 45 8.13 13.58 -21.71
CA ARG A 45 9.33 14.40 -21.53
C ARG A 45 10.43 13.60 -20.83
N ASN A 46 10.80 12.47 -21.42
CA ASN A 46 11.66 11.44 -20.81
C ASN A 46 13.01 11.98 -20.32
N SER A 47 13.60 12.97 -21.00
CA SER A 47 14.86 13.61 -20.57
C SER A 47 14.75 14.39 -19.25
N ARG A 48 13.53 14.65 -18.77
CA ARG A 48 13.23 15.32 -17.49
C ARG A 48 12.73 14.35 -16.41
N VAL A 49 12.64 13.06 -16.73
CA VAL A 49 12.23 12.02 -15.78
C VAL A 49 13.47 11.49 -15.08
N PRO A 50 13.53 11.47 -13.74
CA PRO A 50 14.68 10.92 -13.01
C PRO A 50 14.90 9.45 -13.36
N GLY A 51 16.16 9.03 -13.55
CA GLY A 51 16.49 7.62 -13.77
C GLY A 51 16.32 6.76 -12.52
N THR A 52 16.51 7.34 -11.34
CA THR A 52 16.36 6.70 -10.02
C THR A 52 15.67 7.65 -9.06
N VAL A 53 14.96 7.12 -8.08
CA VAL A 53 14.31 7.87 -7.00
C VAL A 53 14.43 7.09 -5.70
N ASP A 54 14.36 7.77 -4.55
CA ASP A 54 14.25 7.10 -3.26
C ASP A 54 12.81 6.63 -2.99
N LEU A 55 12.65 5.84 -1.93
CA LEU A 55 11.35 5.28 -1.53
C LEU A 55 10.34 6.36 -1.17
N GLU A 56 10.77 7.45 -0.55
CA GLU A 56 9.87 8.52 -0.12
C GLU A 56 9.31 9.30 -1.32
N ALA A 57 10.16 9.67 -2.28
CA ALA A 57 9.75 10.25 -3.55
C ALA A 57 8.83 9.31 -4.34
N LEU A 58 9.15 8.01 -4.37
CA LEU A 58 8.31 7.02 -5.05
C LEU A 58 6.93 6.88 -4.39
N ALA A 59 6.86 6.92 -3.06
CA ALA A 59 5.59 6.89 -2.34
C ALA A 59 4.75 8.15 -2.61
N LYS A 60 5.37 9.34 -2.62
CA LYS A 60 4.70 10.59 -3.02
C LYS A 60 4.17 10.51 -4.46
N MET A 61 4.95 9.96 -5.38
CA MET A 61 4.52 9.72 -6.76
C MET A 61 3.39 8.68 -6.85
N ALA A 62 3.38 7.66 -6.00
CA ALA A 62 2.28 6.70 -5.92
C ALA A 62 0.97 7.38 -5.53
N VAL A 63 0.99 8.30 -4.56
CA VAL A 63 -0.18 9.11 -4.20
C VAL A 63 -0.73 9.89 -5.39
N VAL A 64 0.15 10.59 -6.11
CA VAL A 64 -0.25 11.38 -7.29
C VAL A 64 -0.78 10.48 -8.41
N THR A 65 -0.12 9.34 -8.64
CA THR A 65 -0.52 8.36 -9.66
C THR A 65 -1.92 7.83 -9.40
N ASP A 66 -2.20 7.45 -8.15
CA ASP A 66 -3.50 6.94 -7.76
C ASP A 66 -4.58 8.02 -7.89
N TYR A 67 -4.27 9.25 -7.50
CA TYR A 67 -5.17 10.40 -7.62
C TYR A 67 -5.53 10.73 -9.08
N LEU A 68 -4.53 10.75 -9.97
CA LEU A 68 -4.74 11.07 -11.38
C LEU A 68 -5.22 9.87 -12.20
N MET A 69 -5.28 8.68 -11.58
CA MET A 69 -5.62 7.41 -12.24
C MET A 69 -4.75 7.11 -13.46
N CYS A 70 -3.46 7.46 -13.39
CA CYS A 70 -2.52 7.34 -14.52
C CYS A 70 -1.60 6.11 -14.39
N HIS A 71 -2.04 5.04 -13.72
CA HIS A 71 -1.22 3.85 -13.43
C HIS A 71 -0.57 3.24 -14.68
N GLU A 72 -1.27 3.19 -15.81
CA GLU A 72 -0.75 2.67 -17.09
C GLU A 72 0.42 3.51 -17.62
N ALA A 73 0.31 4.84 -17.57
CA ALA A 73 1.38 5.75 -17.99
C ALA A 73 2.64 5.59 -17.11
N MET A 74 2.46 5.14 -15.87
CA MET A 74 3.53 4.98 -14.89
C MET A 74 4.13 3.56 -14.88
N GLU A 75 3.57 2.59 -15.61
CA GLU A 75 3.92 1.18 -15.47
C GLU A 75 5.42 0.92 -15.73
N LEU A 76 5.95 1.44 -16.84
CA LEU A 76 7.33 1.19 -17.24
C LEU A 76 8.32 1.87 -16.29
N VAL A 77 8.10 3.16 -16.00
CA VAL A 77 9.04 3.96 -15.21
C VAL A 77 9.03 3.54 -13.73
N SER A 78 7.86 3.23 -13.17
CA SER A 78 7.76 2.76 -11.79
C SER A 78 8.46 1.43 -11.58
N ARG A 79 8.40 0.51 -12.55
CA ARG A 79 9.17 -0.74 -12.50
C ARG A 79 10.66 -0.49 -12.36
N THR A 80 11.22 0.40 -13.18
CA THR A 80 12.63 0.79 -13.13
C THR A 80 12.99 1.41 -11.78
N TRP A 81 12.16 2.30 -11.25
CA TRP A 81 12.41 2.91 -9.94
C TRP A 81 12.36 1.90 -8.79
N ILE A 82 11.36 1.02 -8.77
CA ILE A 82 11.23 -0.05 -7.76
C ILE A 82 12.45 -0.98 -7.80
N GLU A 83 12.94 -1.32 -8.98
CA GLU A 83 14.16 -2.13 -9.14
C GLU A 83 15.41 -1.38 -8.64
N SER A 84 15.50 -0.06 -8.86
CA SER A 84 16.64 0.75 -8.44
C SER A 84 16.80 0.93 -6.92
N ILE A 85 15.69 0.91 -6.16
CA ILE A 85 15.72 1.06 -4.69
C ILE A 85 16.30 -0.20 -4.02
N GLY A 86 16.26 -1.35 -4.70
CA GLY A 86 16.85 -2.61 -4.24
C GLY A 86 15.84 -3.70 -3.87
N SER A 87 16.37 -4.84 -3.43
CA SER A 87 15.60 -6.03 -3.06
C SER A 87 15.27 -6.14 -1.58
N ASP A 88 15.97 -5.36 -0.74
CA ASP A 88 15.87 -5.50 0.71
C ASP A 88 14.59 -4.84 1.20
N LEU A 89 13.61 -5.68 1.55
CA LEU A 89 12.34 -5.24 2.09
C LEU A 89 12.41 -5.15 3.62
N PRO A 90 11.69 -4.20 4.24
CA PRO A 90 11.56 -4.12 5.69
C PRO A 90 11.04 -5.43 6.30
N THR A 91 11.71 -5.88 7.35
CA THR A 91 11.35 -7.07 8.14
C THR A 91 10.61 -6.73 9.43
N LEU A 92 10.47 -5.44 9.74
CA LEU A 92 9.77 -4.91 10.91
C LEU A 92 8.68 -3.95 10.45
N LEU A 93 7.62 -3.82 11.26
CA LEU A 93 6.60 -2.80 11.05
C LEU A 93 7.17 -1.41 11.36
N ASN A 94 7.65 -0.73 10.32
CA ASN A 94 8.22 0.62 10.40
C ASN A 94 7.68 1.53 9.29
N ARG A 95 8.15 2.78 9.24
CA ARG A 95 7.76 3.76 8.22
C ARG A 95 7.97 3.24 6.80
N ASP A 96 9.12 2.64 6.54
CA ASP A 96 9.48 2.16 5.21
C ASP A 96 8.57 1.02 4.75
N LEU A 97 8.14 0.14 5.67
CA LEU A 97 7.19 -0.92 5.35
C LEU A 97 5.86 -0.33 4.84
N VAL A 98 5.37 0.71 5.50
CA VAL A 98 4.12 1.39 5.13
C VAL A 98 4.25 2.08 3.76
N LEU A 99 5.39 2.75 3.51
CA LEU A 99 5.69 3.36 2.21
C LEU A 99 5.73 2.30 1.10
N TRP A 100 6.40 1.17 1.37
CA TRP A 100 6.48 0.06 0.44
C TRP A 100 5.12 -0.59 0.16
N LEU A 101 4.25 -0.73 1.17
CA LEU A 101 2.87 -1.21 0.99
C LEU A 101 2.09 -0.28 0.04
N LEU A 102 2.20 1.04 0.21
CA LEU A 102 1.60 2.00 -0.72
C LEU A 102 2.15 1.83 -2.14
N VAL A 103 3.47 1.87 -2.30
CA VAL A 103 4.15 1.77 -3.60
C VAL A 103 3.76 0.49 -4.34
N THR A 104 3.86 -0.66 -3.67
CA THR A 104 3.61 -1.97 -4.29
C THR A 104 2.13 -2.23 -4.55
N SER A 105 1.23 -1.57 -3.81
CA SER A 105 -0.21 -1.63 -4.07
C SER A 105 -0.65 -0.77 -5.25
N VAL A 106 -0.07 0.43 -5.42
CA VAL A 106 -0.37 1.35 -6.53
C VAL A 106 0.29 0.86 -7.83
N PHE A 107 1.60 0.66 -7.82
CA PHE A 107 2.37 0.28 -9.02
C PHE A 107 2.40 -1.24 -9.30
N LYS A 108 1.61 -2.02 -8.55
CA LYS A 108 1.41 -3.47 -8.75
C LYS A 108 2.72 -4.27 -8.80
N ASN A 109 3.27 -4.59 -7.64
CA ASN A 109 4.33 -5.59 -7.50
C ASN A 109 3.88 -6.71 -6.56
N PRO A 110 3.23 -7.78 -7.07
CA PRO A 110 2.58 -8.79 -6.23
C PRO A 110 3.56 -9.58 -5.37
N VAL A 111 4.79 -9.79 -5.85
CA VAL A 111 5.83 -10.53 -5.10
C VAL A 111 6.23 -9.76 -3.85
N ARG A 112 6.64 -8.48 -4.02
CA ARG A 112 7.01 -7.62 -2.90
C ARG A 112 5.81 -7.34 -2.00
N TYR A 113 4.63 -7.06 -2.57
CA TYR A 113 3.40 -6.81 -1.81
C TYR A 113 3.05 -7.98 -0.88
N ARG A 114 3.20 -9.22 -1.35
CA ARG A 114 2.95 -10.41 -0.53
C ARG A 114 3.93 -10.54 0.64
N GLN A 115 5.20 -10.20 0.43
CA GLN A 115 6.21 -10.23 1.49
C GLN A 115 5.94 -9.14 2.54
N LEU A 116 5.66 -7.92 2.09
CA LEU A 116 5.37 -6.78 2.96
C LEU A 116 4.10 -6.97 3.78
N THR A 117 3.01 -7.46 3.15
CA THR A 117 1.76 -7.75 3.87
C THR A 117 1.94 -8.88 4.88
N ARG A 118 2.75 -9.90 4.56
CA ARG A 118 3.10 -10.94 5.53
C ARG A 118 3.84 -10.35 6.74
N THR A 119 4.86 -9.52 6.52
CA THR A 119 5.58 -8.86 7.60
C THR A 119 4.62 -7.98 8.42
N ALA A 120 3.76 -7.20 7.76
CA ALA A 120 2.77 -6.36 8.44
C ALA A 120 1.83 -7.18 9.33
N ILE A 121 1.35 -8.34 8.87
CA ILE A 121 0.47 -9.22 9.65
C ILE A 121 1.19 -9.80 10.88
N LEU A 122 2.47 -10.19 10.74
CA LEU A 122 3.22 -10.83 11.81
C LEU A 122 3.68 -9.84 12.90
N GLU A 123 4.06 -8.63 12.49
CA GLU A 123 4.64 -7.61 13.37
C GLU A 123 3.59 -6.64 13.95
N SER A 124 2.33 -6.72 13.52
CA SER A 124 1.28 -5.82 14.01
C SER A 124 0.66 -6.31 15.32
N GLU A 125 0.75 -5.46 16.35
CA GLU A 125 -0.03 -5.63 17.59
C GLU A 125 -1.46 -5.07 17.44
N ALA A 126 -1.64 -4.10 16.55
CA ALA A 126 -2.88 -3.40 16.24
C ALA A 126 -2.96 -3.04 14.75
N GLU A 127 -4.01 -2.32 14.35
CA GLU A 127 -4.18 -1.86 12.97
C GLU A 127 -2.94 -1.11 12.46
N VAL A 128 -2.50 -1.43 11.24
CA VAL A 128 -1.29 -0.84 10.64
C VAL A 128 -1.47 0.67 10.48
N PRO A 129 -0.54 1.50 10.99
CA PRO A 129 -0.65 2.95 10.87
C PRO A 129 -0.50 3.38 9.40
N THR A 130 -1.43 4.20 8.92
CA THR A 130 -1.41 4.73 7.54
C THR A 130 -0.44 5.89 7.35
N LEU A 131 0.09 6.45 8.43
CA LEU A 131 0.98 7.63 8.43
C LEU A 131 0.39 8.85 7.70
N GLY A 132 -0.94 8.96 7.65
CA GLY A 132 -1.63 10.02 6.90
C GLY A 132 -1.56 9.87 5.38
N LEU A 133 -1.01 8.76 4.88
CA LEU A 133 -0.99 8.45 3.46
C LEU A 133 -2.37 7.95 3.02
N PRO A 134 -2.77 8.21 1.75
CA PRO A 134 -4.00 7.71 1.18
C PRO A 134 -3.87 6.22 0.80
N ILE A 135 -3.41 5.40 1.75
CA ILE A 135 -3.46 3.95 1.61
C ILE A 135 -4.93 3.57 1.69
N SER A 136 -5.39 2.80 0.70
CA SER A 136 -6.78 2.34 0.67
C SER A 136 -7.13 1.68 2.00
N SER A 137 -8.21 2.13 2.64
CA SER A 137 -8.75 1.50 3.86
C SER A 137 -9.03 0.02 3.65
N LYS A 138 -9.27 -0.40 2.40
CA LYS A 138 -9.36 -1.80 2.01
C LYS A 138 -8.06 -2.56 2.30
N ILE A 139 -6.90 -2.01 1.94
CA ILE A 139 -5.60 -2.67 2.16
C ILE A 139 -5.34 -2.87 3.65
N ILE A 140 -5.58 -1.84 4.45
CA ILE A 140 -5.41 -1.90 5.91
C ILE A 140 -6.41 -2.89 6.53
N GLY A 141 -7.66 -2.83 6.08
CA GLY A 141 -8.71 -3.78 6.51
C GLY A 141 -8.37 -5.22 6.15
N ASP A 142 -7.89 -5.49 4.93
CA ASP A 142 -7.49 -6.84 4.49
C ASP A 142 -6.32 -7.39 5.34
N ILE A 143 -5.36 -6.53 5.73
CA ILE A 143 -4.26 -6.90 6.62
C ILE A 143 -4.80 -7.24 8.03
N GLU A 144 -5.65 -6.39 8.59
CA GLU A 144 -6.22 -6.59 9.93
C GLU A 144 -7.13 -7.83 9.97
N GLU A 145 -8.00 -8.03 8.99
CA GLU A 145 -8.84 -9.22 8.86
C GLU A 145 -7.98 -10.48 8.85
N LYS A 146 -6.90 -10.48 8.05
CA LYS A 146 -6.03 -11.65 7.94
C LYS A 146 -5.26 -11.91 9.23
N ARG A 147 -4.86 -10.87 9.95
CA ARG A 147 -4.21 -10.97 11.26
C ARG A 147 -5.14 -11.61 12.29
N GLN A 148 -6.38 -11.12 12.39
CA GLN A 148 -7.40 -11.67 13.29
C GLN A 148 -7.68 -13.14 12.99
N TRP A 149 -7.79 -13.49 11.71
CA TRP A 149 -7.99 -14.86 11.27
C TRP A 149 -6.86 -15.78 11.76
N TRP A 150 -5.59 -15.38 11.56
CA TRP A 150 -4.43 -16.17 11.98
C TRP A 150 -4.33 -16.33 13.50
N LEU A 151 -4.61 -15.26 14.26
CA LEU A 151 -4.64 -15.34 15.72
C LEU A 151 -5.70 -16.32 16.20
N ASN A 152 -6.91 -16.23 15.66
CA ASN A 152 -8.00 -17.13 16.03
C ASN A 152 -7.70 -18.60 15.68
N ASP A 153 -7.11 -18.85 14.51
CA ASP A 153 -6.69 -20.20 14.09
C ASP A 153 -5.62 -20.77 15.03
N ALA A 154 -4.60 -19.97 15.38
CA ALA A 154 -3.56 -20.38 16.32
C ALA A 154 -4.12 -20.67 17.72
N PHE A 155 -5.00 -19.81 18.25
CA PHE A 155 -5.67 -20.07 19.53
C PHE A 155 -6.51 -21.35 19.48
N THR A 156 -7.27 -21.55 18.40
CA THR A 156 -8.08 -22.76 18.20
C THR A 156 -7.20 -24.02 18.20
N ALA A 157 -6.08 -24.00 17.48
CA ALA A 157 -5.14 -25.12 17.47
C ALA A 157 -4.54 -25.40 18.86
N MET A 158 -4.19 -24.35 19.61
CA MET A 158 -3.69 -24.49 20.98
C MET A 158 -4.73 -25.05 21.94
N TYR A 159 -5.99 -24.59 21.88
CA TYR A 159 -7.08 -25.12 22.70
C TYR A 159 -7.34 -26.60 22.39
N ASN A 160 -7.42 -26.95 21.11
CA ASN A 160 -7.59 -28.34 20.68
C ASN A 160 -6.45 -29.24 21.19
N ALA A 161 -5.19 -28.77 21.11
CA ALA A 161 -4.05 -29.51 21.64
C ALA A 161 -4.12 -29.68 23.16
N ALA A 162 -4.49 -28.63 23.90
CA ALA A 162 -4.65 -28.68 25.35
C ALA A 162 -5.77 -29.64 25.79
N ASP A 163 -6.88 -29.66 25.07
CA ASP A 163 -8.01 -30.57 25.32
C ASP A 163 -7.65 -32.04 25.03
N LEU A 164 -6.88 -32.29 23.97
CA LEU A 164 -6.34 -33.62 23.68
C LEU A 164 -5.42 -34.12 24.81
N LEU A 165 -4.54 -33.26 25.31
CA LEU A 165 -3.65 -33.59 26.44
C LEU A 165 -4.44 -33.83 27.73
N ARG A 166 -5.49 -33.03 27.99
CA ARG A 166 -6.32 -33.15 29.20
C ARG A 166 -7.23 -34.38 29.17
N SER A 167 -7.78 -34.73 28.01
CA SER A 167 -8.67 -35.88 27.84
C SER A 167 -7.93 -37.24 27.84
N GLY A 168 -6.60 -37.24 27.86
CA GLY A 168 -5.79 -38.47 27.89
C GLY A 168 -5.86 -39.31 26.61
N SER A 169 -6.53 -38.82 25.56
CA SER A 169 -6.78 -39.58 24.33
C SER A 169 -5.51 -39.87 23.51
N ALA A 170 -4.41 -39.14 23.75
CA ALA A 170 -3.13 -39.35 23.08
C ALA A 170 -2.33 -40.58 23.59
N PHE A 171 -2.66 -41.15 24.75
CA PHE A 171 -1.92 -42.29 25.34
C PHE A 171 -2.59 -43.66 25.10
N ALA A 172 -3.77 -43.72 24.49
CA ALA A 172 -4.53 -44.96 24.31
C ALA A 172 -4.09 -45.84 23.11
N THR A 173 -2.97 -45.54 22.46
CA THR A 173 -2.43 -46.34 21.33
C THR A 173 -1.07 -46.94 21.66
N LYS A 174 -1.00 -47.79 22.69
CA LYS A 174 -0.02 -48.89 22.72
C LYS A 174 -0.60 -50.14 23.40
N HIS A 175 -0.43 -51.26 22.70
CA HIS A 175 -0.59 -52.66 23.14
C HIS A 175 -2.00 -53.26 23.13
N ALA A 176 -2.41 -53.74 21.96
CA ALA A 176 -3.09 -55.02 21.86
C ALA A 176 -2.32 -55.88 20.83
N THR A 177 -1.72 -56.95 21.35
CA THR A 177 -1.06 -58.07 20.68
C THR A 177 -1.98 -58.83 19.75
#